data_AF-A0A1G1FJF6-F1
#
_entry.id   AF-A0A1G1FJF6-F1
#
_cell.length_a   1.000
_cell.length_b   1.000
_cell.length_c   1.000
_cell.angle_alpha   90.00
_cell.angle_beta   90.00
_cell.angle_gamma   90.00
#
_symmetry.space_group_name_H-M   'P 1'
#
loop_
_entity.id
_entity.type
_entity.pdbx_description
1 polymer ?
#
loop_
_entity_poly.entity_id
_entity_poly.type
_entity_poly.pdbx_seq_one_letter_code
_entity_poly.pdbx_strand_id
1 'polypeptide(L)'
;MTKGINIGQFRSVNIVDYTHAFDIEFFRRYIEEALTCVPKEHLKSVENINIYDECPSHFPVVARGGHYPFTEEEGAELDIYLNQNLGHLLPENHPKGKLSRFLDAVFIRTFGKYFIIHTLLHELGHHVYNLKATIQTKDDDTASENFAEQYANDIYNKTYPLHHRYYWLFNGLYHLLYWRRIMKDDEIRRAKKAV
;
A
#
# COMPACT_ATOMS: atom_id res chain seq x y z
N MET A 1 2.04 18.92 8.14
CA MET A 1 3.27 18.99 8.97
C MET A 1 4.18 17.86 8.53
N THR A 2 5.35 18.15 7.98
CA THR A 2 6.35 17.12 7.59
C THR A 2 7.12 16.65 8.83
N LYS A 3 7.14 15.34 9.08
CA LYS A 3 8.03 14.70 10.06
C LYS A 3 8.89 13.70 9.30
N GLY A 4 10.20 13.95 9.27
CA GLY A 4 11.17 13.03 8.69
C GLY A 4 11.53 11.93 9.69
N ILE A 5 11.71 10.70 9.21
CA ILE A 5 12.19 9.58 10.03
C ILE A 5 13.70 9.46 9.81
N ASN A 6 14.47 9.53 10.90
CA ASN A 6 15.91 9.35 10.83
C ASN A 6 16.24 7.85 10.88
N ILE A 7 16.61 7.27 9.74
CA ILE A 7 16.91 5.84 9.56
C ILE A 7 18.40 5.51 9.84
N GLY A 8 19.14 6.44 10.45
CA GLY A 8 20.59 6.35 10.71
C GLY A 8 21.41 7.29 9.81
N GLN A 9 22.62 6.88 9.41
CA GLN A 9 23.60 7.71 8.68
C GLN A 9 23.20 8.14 7.24
N PHE A 10 21.97 7.90 6.79
CA PHE A 10 21.48 8.23 5.45
C PHE A 10 20.34 9.26 5.54
N ARG A 11 20.10 10.02 4.45
CA ARG A 11 19.03 11.03 4.36
C ARG A 11 17.71 10.47 4.92
N SER A 12 16.98 11.29 5.67
CA SER A 12 15.68 10.91 6.24
C SER A 12 14.64 10.76 5.14
N VAL A 13 13.97 9.61 5.05
CA VAL A 13 12.75 9.48 4.24
C VAL A 13 11.66 10.33 4.91
N ASN A 14 11.08 11.25 4.15
CA ASN A 14 10.00 12.09 4.63
C ASN A 14 8.66 11.41 4.34
N ILE A 15 7.82 11.23 5.37
CA ILE A 15 6.43 10.85 5.15
C ILE A 15 5.60 12.14 5.08
N VAL A 16 5.14 12.46 3.86
CA VAL A 16 4.37 13.64 3.53
C VAL A 16 2.89 13.26 3.42
N ASP A 17 2.04 14.08 4.02
CA ASP A 17 0.62 13.83 4.17
C ASP A 17 -0.19 14.87 3.41
N TYR A 18 -1.05 14.39 2.52
CA TYR A 18 -2.03 15.15 1.76
C TYR A 18 -3.47 14.65 1.99
N THR A 19 -3.70 13.80 3.00
CA THR A 19 -5.02 13.27 3.36
C THR A 19 -5.75 14.15 4.40
N HIS A 20 -7.06 14.23 4.24
CA HIS A 20 -7.99 14.83 5.20
C HIS A 20 -9.07 13.84 5.66
N ALA A 21 -9.26 12.73 4.95
CA ALA A 21 -10.32 11.76 5.23
C ALA A 21 -9.92 10.67 6.26
N PHE A 22 -8.61 10.44 6.47
CA PHE A 22 -8.11 9.33 7.28
C PHE A 22 -7.27 9.77 8.48
N ASP A 23 -7.25 8.92 9.52
CA ASP A 23 -6.30 9.05 10.63
C ASP A 23 -4.89 8.69 10.14
N ILE A 24 -4.15 9.70 9.67
CA ILE A 24 -2.82 9.51 9.10
C ILE A 24 -1.81 9.02 10.13
N GLU A 25 -1.96 9.38 11.41
CA GLU A 25 -1.05 8.96 12.47
C GLU A 25 -1.16 7.45 12.72
N PHE A 26 -2.34 6.87 12.48
CA PHE A 26 -2.53 5.43 12.47
C PHE A 26 -1.69 4.77 11.37
N PHE A 27 -1.79 5.24 10.12
CA PHE A 27 -1.06 4.66 8.99
C PHE A 27 0.44 4.93 9.03
N ARG A 28 0.83 6.14 9.43
CA ARG A 28 2.23 6.57 9.55
C ARG A 28 3.02 5.58 10.38
N ARG A 29 2.56 5.23 11.59
CA ARG A 29 3.26 4.28 12.49
C ARG A 29 3.56 2.93 11.82
N TYR A 30 2.62 2.38 11.05
CA TYR A 30 2.85 1.12 10.35
C TYR A 30 3.85 1.26 9.21
N ILE A 31 3.85 2.42 8.54
CA ILE A 31 4.84 2.73 7.51
C ILE A 31 6.22 2.81 8.16
N GLU A 32 6.36 3.55 9.27
CA GLU A 32 7.65 3.64 9.97
C GLU A 32 8.13 2.26 10.42
N GLU A 33 7.24 1.46 11.01
CA GLU A 33 7.52 0.08 11.43
C GLU A 33 8.01 -0.78 10.26
N ALA A 34 7.30 -0.75 9.12
CA ALA A 34 7.68 -1.51 7.94
C ALA A 34 9.04 -1.08 7.37
N LEU A 35 9.31 0.23 7.34
CA LEU A 35 10.59 0.77 6.87
C LEU A 35 11.77 0.34 7.74
N THR A 36 11.57 0.02 9.02
CA THR A 36 12.65 -0.53 9.85
C THR A 36 13.13 -1.92 9.41
N CYS A 37 12.28 -2.66 8.70
CA CYS A 37 12.61 -3.97 8.13
C CYS A 37 13.16 -3.90 6.70
N VAL A 38 13.16 -2.72 6.07
CA VAL A 38 13.70 -2.51 4.73
C VAL A 38 15.23 -2.38 4.79
N PRO A 39 15.98 -3.07 3.91
CA PRO A 39 17.43 -2.86 3.79
C PRO A 39 17.75 -1.40 3.45
N LYS A 40 18.69 -0.80 4.18
CA LYS A 40 18.94 0.67 4.11
C LYS A 40 19.37 1.11 2.72
N GLU A 41 20.12 0.27 2.01
CA GLU A 41 20.55 0.49 0.65
C GLU A 41 19.38 0.66 -0.33
N HIS A 42 18.23 0.06 -0.05
CA HIS A 42 17.03 0.17 -0.88
C HIS A 42 16.26 1.49 -0.66
N LEU A 43 16.60 2.24 0.41
CA LEU A 43 15.99 3.54 0.72
C LEU A 43 16.90 4.72 0.34
N LYS A 44 18.13 4.46 -0.13
CA LYS A 44 19.17 5.48 -0.32
C LYS A 44 18.74 6.61 -1.28
N SER A 45 17.95 6.27 -2.28
CA SER A 45 17.41 7.17 -3.29
C SER A 45 15.96 7.55 -3.03
N VAL A 46 15.32 7.09 -1.96
CA VAL A 46 13.93 7.47 -1.63
C VAL A 46 13.94 8.70 -0.74
N GLU A 47 13.38 9.80 -1.21
CA GLU A 47 13.29 11.06 -0.47
C GLU A 47 11.93 11.20 0.23
N ASN A 48 10.84 10.92 -0.49
CA ASN A 48 9.48 11.15 0.01
C ASN A 48 8.62 9.89 -0.11
N ILE A 49 7.78 9.65 0.89
CA ILE A 49 6.62 8.79 0.81
C ILE A 49 5.41 9.71 0.99
N ASN A 50 4.70 9.94 -0.11
CA ASN A 50 3.54 10.82 -0.16
C ASN A 50 2.27 9.99 0.03
N ILE A 51 1.40 10.43 0.94
CA ILE A 51 0.13 9.75 1.23
C ILE A 51 -1.01 10.68 0.85
N TYR A 52 -1.86 10.25 -0.08
CA TYR A 52 -2.98 11.01 -0.60
C TYR A 52 -4.31 10.32 -0.30
N ASP A 53 -5.38 11.11 -0.17
CA ASP A 53 -6.74 10.55 -0.17
C ASP A 53 -7.06 9.86 -1.49
N GLU A 54 -6.83 10.54 -2.61
CA GLU A 54 -7.21 10.06 -3.94
C GLU A 54 -6.08 10.20 -4.95
N CYS A 55 -6.03 9.28 -5.90
CA CYS A 55 -5.21 9.41 -7.09
C CYS A 55 -5.69 10.59 -7.97
N PRO A 56 -4.81 11.53 -8.36
CA PRO A 56 -5.17 12.62 -9.26
C PRO A 56 -5.76 12.12 -10.58
N SER A 57 -6.72 12.86 -11.14
CA SER A 57 -7.53 12.44 -12.30
C SER A 57 -6.76 12.22 -13.61
N HIS A 58 -5.49 12.64 -13.68
CA HIS A 58 -4.62 12.43 -14.84
C HIS A 58 -3.86 11.10 -14.78
N PHE A 59 -3.89 10.40 -13.64
CA PHE A 59 -3.39 9.04 -13.51
C PHE A 59 -4.52 8.03 -13.79
N PRO A 60 -4.18 6.80 -14.23
CA PRO A 60 -5.18 5.77 -14.44
C PRO A 60 -5.97 5.51 -13.15
N VAL A 61 -7.30 5.40 -13.26
CA VAL A 61 -8.25 5.25 -12.13
C VAL A 61 -7.94 4.04 -11.21
N VAL A 62 -7.16 3.07 -11.70
CA VAL A 62 -6.75 1.86 -10.98
C VAL A 62 -5.38 1.97 -10.29
N ALA A 63 -4.67 3.09 -10.39
CA ALA A 63 -3.38 3.28 -9.74
C ALA A 63 -3.52 3.27 -8.21
N ARG A 64 -2.87 2.31 -7.56
CA ARG A 64 -2.87 2.15 -6.09
C ARG A 64 -1.68 2.86 -5.45
N GLY A 65 -0.59 2.99 -6.19
CA GLY A 65 0.57 3.79 -5.83
C GLY A 65 1.25 4.32 -7.08
N GLY A 66 2.36 5.03 -6.87
CA GLY A 66 3.23 5.49 -7.94
C GLY A 66 4.65 5.66 -7.43
N HIS A 67 5.61 5.59 -8.35
CA HIS A 67 7.03 5.80 -8.08
C HIS A 67 7.59 6.77 -9.14
N TYR A 68 8.21 7.86 -8.69
CA TYR A 68 8.83 8.91 -9.52
C TYR A 68 9.99 9.56 -8.77
N PRO A 69 11.08 10.03 -9.37
CA PRO A 69 11.51 9.93 -10.75
C PRO A 69 12.22 8.60 -10.98
N PHE A 70 12.32 8.23 -12.25
CA PHE A 70 12.98 6.99 -12.67
C PHE A 70 14.53 7.08 -12.61
N THR A 71 15.11 8.04 -11.89
CA THR A 71 16.57 8.29 -11.84
C THR A 71 17.07 8.61 -10.41
N GLU A 72 18.29 8.16 -10.08
CA GLU A 72 18.94 8.40 -8.77
C GLU A 72 19.22 9.88 -8.47
N GLU A 73 19.23 10.75 -9.50
CA GLU A 73 19.66 12.15 -9.39
C GLU A 73 18.60 13.07 -8.78
N GLU A 74 17.32 12.76 -8.94
CA GLU A 74 16.21 13.61 -8.52
C GLU A 74 15.50 13.12 -7.25
N GLY A 75 15.86 11.92 -6.74
CA GLY A 75 15.32 11.35 -5.51
C GLY A 75 13.89 10.81 -5.68
N ALA A 76 13.71 9.50 -5.49
CA ALA A 76 12.44 8.80 -5.58
C ALA A 76 11.43 9.23 -4.51
N GLU A 77 10.25 9.56 -4.99
CA GLU A 77 8.99 9.72 -4.30
C GLU A 77 8.13 8.47 -4.52
N LEU A 78 7.54 7.98 -3.44
CA LEU A 78 6.58 6.88 -3.46
C LEU A 78 5.21 7.43 -3.06
N ASP A 79 4.25 7.37 -3.97
CA ASP A 79 2.90 7.83 -3.76
C ASP A 79 2.00 6.66 -3.32
N ILE A 80 1.16 6.88 -2.31
CA ILE A 80 0.16 5.93 -1.83
C ILE A 80 -1.20 6.60 -1.87
N TYR A 81 -2.14 6.00 -2.61
CA TYR A 81 -3.50 6.53 -2.76
C TYR A 81 -4.49 5.76 -1.87
N LEU A 82 -4.90 6.36 -0.75
CA LEU A 82 -5.69 5.69 0.28
C LEU A 82 -7.06 5.23 -0.24
N ASN A 83 -7.76 6.01 -1.07
CA ASN A 83 -9.05 5.60 -1.64
C ASN A 83 -8.93 4.50 -2.68
N GLN A 84 -7.77 4.24 -3.27
CA GLN A 84 -7.60 3.12 -4.21
C GLN A 84 -7.17 1.85 -3.48
N ASN A 85 -6.37 2.00 -2.41
CA ASN A 85 -5.96 0.90 -1.54
C ASN A 85 -7.05 0.48 -0.55
N LEU A 86 -7.87 1.44 -0.12
CA LEU A 86 -8.88 1.32 0.92
C LEU A 86 -10.28 1.73 0.41
N GLY A 87 -10.50 2.05 -0.86
CA GLY A 87 -11.82 2.50 -1.36
C GLY A 87 -12.89 1.43 -1.29
N HIS A 88 -12.49 0.17 -1.41
CA HIS A 88 -13.36 -0.95 -1.12
C HIS A 88 -13.61 -1.15 0.39
N LEU A 89 -12.90 -0.39 1.24
CA LEU A 89 -12.93 -0.40 2.71
C LEU A 89 -13.69 0.81 3.28
N LEU A 90 -13.89 1.88 2.50
CA LEU A 90 -14.41 3.16 2.96
C LEU A 90 -15.93 3.22 3.14
N PRO A 91 -16.44 3.91 4.19
CA PRO A 91 -17.85 3.90 4.60
C PRO A 91 -18.85 4.45 3.59
N GLU A 92 -18.41 5.23 2.59
CA GLU A 92 -19.30 5.94 1.66
C GLU A 92 -20.10 5.00 0.75
N ASN A 93 -19.65 3.75 0.61
CA ASN A 93 -20.36 2.69 -0.11
C ASN A 93 -21.23 1.77 0.78
N HIS A 94 -21.39 2.09 2.09
CA HIS A 94 -21.96 1.18 3.10
C HIS A 94 -23.30 1.61 3.71
N PRO A 95 -24.15 0.63 4.09
CA PRO A 95 -25.44 0.88 4.74
C PRO A 95 -25.25 1.59 6.09
N LYS A 96 -26.07 2.64 6.30
CA LYS A 96 -26.08 3.50 7.49
C LYS A 96 -26.43 2.68 8.74
N GLY A 97 -25.42 2.27 9.54
CA GLY A 97 -25.64 1.57 10.81
C GLY A 97 -24.41 1.51 11.72
N LYS A 98 -24.60 1.60 13.05
CA LYS A 98 -23.51 1.58 14.06
C LYS A 98 -22.66 0.30 13.99
N LEU A 99 -23.28 -0.86 13.77
CA LEU A 99 -22.58 -2.13 13.67
C LEU A 99 -21.66 -2.20 12.43
N SER A 100 -22.11 -1.68 11.28
CA SER A 100 -21.27 -1.63 10.07
C SER A 100 -20.03 -0.78 10.32
N ARG A 101 -20.20 0.43 10.86
CA ARG A 101 -19.07 1.32 11.18
C ARG A 101 -18.07 0.69 12.15
N PHE A 102 -18.55 -0.08 13.13
CA PHE A 102 -17.69 -0.81 14.06
C PHE A 102 -16.90 -1.91 13.34
N LEU A 103 -17.54 -2.74 12.52
CA LEU A 103 -16.87 -3.78 11.74
C LEU A 103 -15.85 -3.19 10.77
N ASP A 104 -16.17 -2.05 10.15
CA ASP A 104 -15.29 -1.34 9.22
C ASP A 104 -14.05 -0.80 9.96
N ALA A 105 -14.23 -0.23 11.15
CA ALA A 105 -13.12 0.23 11.98
C ALA A 105 -12.22 -0.94 12.44
N VAL A 106 -12.81 -2.08 12.85
CA VAL A 106 -12.06 -3.29 13.20
C VAL A 106 -11.31 -3.82 11.98
N PHE A 107 -11.93 -3.83 10.81
CA PHE A 107 -11.32 -4.28 9.57
C PHE A 107 -10.15 -3.40 9.17
N ILE A 108 -10.33 -2.08 9.10
CA ILE A 108 -9.26 -1.13 8.75
C ILE A 108 -8.10 -1.26 9.74
N ARG A 109 -8.39 -1.42 11.03
CA ARG A 109 -7.34 -1.61 12.04
C ARG A 109 -6.58 -2.93 11.89
N THR A 110 -7.24 -3.97 11.42
CA THR A 110 -6.65 -5.32 11.33
C THR A 110 -5.96 -5.55 9.99
N PHE A 111 -6.59 -5.12 8.89
CA PHE A 111 -6.20 -5.40 7.51
C PHE A 111 -5.89 -4.15 6.69
N GLY A 112 -6.35 -2.96 7.07
CA GLY A 112 -6.02 -1.71 6.34
C GLY A 112 -4.52 -1.48 6.26
N LYS A 113 -3.79 -1.81 7.34
CA LYS A 113 -2.32 -1.80 7.33
C LYS A 113 -1.71 -2.76 6.31
N TYR A 114 -2.31 -3.92 6.05
CA TYR A 114 -1.81 -4.84 5.04
C TYR A 114 -1.81 -4.17 3.68
N PHE A 115 -2.95 -3.59 3.28
CA PHE A 115 -3.09 -2.95 1.97
C PHE A 115 -2.14 -1.77 1.79
N ILE A 116 -2.03 -0.89 2.79
CA ILE A 116 -1.13 0.27 2.71
C ILE A 116 0.34 -0.15 2.67
N ILE A 117 0.75 -1.05 3.56
CA ILE A 117 2.15 -1.46 3.65
C ILE A 117 2.55 -2.33 2.46
N HIS A 118 1.67 -3.23 2.01
CA HIS A 118 1.95 -4.03 0.84
C HIS A 118 2.12 -3.16 -0.41
N THR A 119 1.23 -2.20 -0.64
CA THR A 119 1.36 -1.27 -1.78
C THR A 119 2.63 -0.44 -1.68
N LEU A 120 2.96 0.12 -0.51
CA LEU A 120 4.22 0.85 -0.32
C LEU A 120 5.43 -0.02 -0.68
N LEU A 121 5.47 -1.25 -0.18
CA LEU A 121 6.59 -2.15 -0.41
C LEU A 121 6.62 -2.65 -1.85
N HIS A 122 5.48 -2.73 -2.54
CA HIS A 122 5.38 -3.05 -3.96
C HIS A 122 6.01 -1.95 -4.81
N GLU A 123 5.64 -0.69 -4.59
CA GLU A 123 6.24 0.46 -5.27
C GLU A 123 7.75 0.57 -4.97
N LEU A 124 8.16 0.31 -3.72
CA LEU A 124 9.56 0.21 -3.37
C LEU A 124 10.27 -0.96 -4.06
N GLY A 125 9.57 -2.07 -4.28
CA GLY A 125 10.09 -3.21 -5.03
C GLY A 125 10.38 -2.84 -6.48
N HIS A 126 9.47 -2.11 -7.15
CA HIS A 126 9.73 -1.54 -8.47
C HIS A 126 10.94 -0.60 -8.46
N HIS A 127 11.07 0.24 -7.45
CA HIS A 127 12.23 1.12 -7.29
C HIS A 127 13.54 0.30 -7.22
N VAL A 128 13.59 -0.70 -6.35
CA VAL A 128 14.77 -1.58 -6.20
C VAL A 128 15.08 -2.37 -7.47
N TYR A 129 14.06 -2.79 -8.22
CA TYR A 129 14.25 -3.45 -9.51
C TYR A 129 14.88 -2.49 -10.52
N ASN A 130 14.36 -1.27 -10.63
CA ASN A 130 14.85 -0.25 -11.56
C ASN A 130 16.30 0.17 -11.26
N LEU A 131 16.70 0.23 -9.99
CA LEU A 131 18.11 0.47 -9.62
C LEU A 131 19.06 -0.64 -10.10
N LYS A 132 18.55 -1.85 -10.32
CA LYS A 132 19.34 -3.02 -10.77
C LYS A 132 19.29 -3.22 -12.27
N ALA A 133 18.26 -2.72 -12.94
CA ALA A 133 18.04 -2.92 -14.38
C ALA A 133 18.78 -1.87 -15.21
N THR A 134 19.62 -2.30 -16.15
CA THR A 134 20.43 -1.41 -17.01
C THR A 134 19.69 -0.97 -18.28
N ILE A 135 18.69 -1.72 -18.75
CA ILE A 135 17.86 -1.44 -19.94
C ILE A 135 16.46 -2.03 -19.69
N GLN A 136 15.37 -1.28 -19.92
CA GLN A 136 13.99 -1.76 -19.77
C GLN A 136 13.41 -2.29 -21.09
N THR A 137 12.86 -3.50 -21.05
CA THR A 137 12.12 -4.20 -22.11
C THR A 137 10.72 -4.59 -21.63
N LYS A 138 9.82 -5.04 -22.52
CA LYS A 138 8.49 -5.54 -22.08
C LYS A 138 8.57 -6.76 -21.16
N ASP A 139 9.61 -7.59 -21.30
CA ASP A 139 9.83 -8.70 -20.39
C ASP A 139 10.24 -8.19 -18.99
N ASP A 140 10.84 -7.00 -18.90
CA ASP A 140 11.15 -6.34 -17.64
C ASP A 140 9.91 -5.82 -16.91
N ASP A 141 8.81 -5.50 -17.58
CA ASP A 141 7.58 -5.08 -16.90
C ASP A 141 7.01 -6.24 -16.06
N THR A 142 6.93 -7.44 -16.64
CA THR A 142 6.42 -8.61 -15.93
C THR A 142 7.40 -9.09 -14.85
N ALA A 143 8.71 -8.99 -15.11
CA ALA A 143 9.73 -9.31 -14.11
C ALA A 143 9.71 -8.31 -12.94
N SER A 144 9.51 -7.02 -13.23
CA SER A 144 9.40 -5.94 -12.24
C SER A 144 8.19 -6.15 -11.33
N GLU A 145 7.01 -6.48 -11.88
CA GLU A 145 5.82 -6.81 -11.09
C GLU A 145 6.02 -8.02 -10.19
N ASN A 146 6.57 -9.11 -10.73
CA ASN A 146 6.83 -10.31 -9.94
C ASN A 146 7.87 -10.07 -8.84
N PHE A 147 8.91 -9.28 -9.13
CA PHE A 147 9.90 -8.89 -8.15
C PHE A 147 9.28 -8.02 -7.07
N ALA A 148 8.48 -7.02 -7.44
CA ALA A 148 7.81 -6.10 -6.52
C ALA A 148 6.87 -6.84 -5.56
N GLU A 149 6.08 -7.78 -6.07
CA GLU A 149 5.17 -8.61 -5.28
C GLU A 149 5.95 -9.50 -4.29
N GLN A 150 7.01 -10.18 -4.74
CA GLN A 150 7.84 -11.00 -3.85
C GLN A 150 8.53 -10.16 -2.78
N TYR A 151 9.09 -9.02 -3.18
CA TYR A 151 9.76 -8.08 -2.30
C TYR A 151 8.82 -7.55 -1.22
N ALA A 152 7.59 -7.17 -1.61
CA ALA A 152 6.56 -6.73 -0.68
C ALA A 152 6.19 -7.81 0.34
N ASN A 153 5.94 -9.03 -0.13
CA ASN A 153 5.61 -10.16 0.74
C ASN A 153 6.75 -10.50 1.71
N ASP A 154 8.00 -10.51 1.25
CA ASP A 154 9.16 -10.84 2.07
C ASP A 154 9.37 -9.85 3.21
N ILE A 155 9.29 -8.55 2.92
CA ILE A 155 9.43 -7.51 3.94
C ILE A 155 8.22 -7.50 4.85
N TYR A 156 7.00 -7.60 4.31
CA TYR A 156 5.79 -7.64 5.13
C TYR A 156 5.79 -8.81 6.12
N ASN A 157 6.22 -10.00 5.68
CA ASN A 157 6.30 -11.18 6.55
C ASN A 157 7.37 -11.02 7.64
N LYS A 158 8.46 -10.29 7.38
CA LYS A 158 9.46 -9.93 8.41
C LYS A 158 8.91 -8.93 9.41
N THR A 159 8.15 -7.93 8.94
CA THR A 159 7.53 -6.91 9.79
C THR A 159 6.40 -7.50 10.66
N TYR A 160 5.58 -8.39 10.10
CA TYR A 160 4.40 -8.96 10.77
C TYR A 160 4.40 -10.50 10.79
N PRO A 161 5.36 -11.14 11.47
CA PRO A 161 5.54 -12.60 11.43
C PRO A 161 4.34 -13.36 12.01
N LEU A 162 3.57 -12.75 12.92
CA LEU A 162 2.34 -13.35 13.46
C LEU A 162 1.24 -13.42 12.40
N HIS A 163 1.12 -12.42 11.52
CA HIS A 163 0.13 -12.44 10.45
C HIS A 163 0.42 -13.61 9.50
N HIS A 164 1.69 -13.80 9.15
CA HIS A 164 2.15 -14.93 8.34
C HIS A 164 1.92 -16.27 9.04
N ARG A 165 2.38 -16.42 10.29
CA ARG A 165 2.27 -17.66 11.08
C ARG A 165 0.82 -18.12 11.23
N TYR A 166 -0.11 -17.17 11.36
CA TYR A 166 -1.54 -17.45 11.50
C TYR A 166 -2.33 -17.09 10.24
N TYR A 167 -1.71 -17.21 9.06
CA TYR A 167 -2.33 -16.85 7.78
C TYR A 167 -3.76 -17.36 7.63
N TRP A 168 -4.02 -18.64 7.93
CA TRP A 168 -5.36 -19.23 7.83
C TRP A 168 -6.39 -18.58 8.75
N LEU A 169 -5.99 -18.19 9.96
CA LEU A 169 -6.85 -17.49 10.91
C LEU A 169 -7.17 -16.08 10.41
N PHE A 170 -6.15 -15.34 9.97
CA PHE A 170 -6.32 -13.99 9.44
C PHE A 170 -7.12 -14.00 8.14
N ASN A 171 -6.91 -14.98 7.27
CA ASN A 171 -7.68 -15.16 6.04
C ASN A 171 -9.15 -15.51 6.34
N GLY A 172 -9.40 -16.37 7.33
CA GLY A 172 -10.75 -16.66 7.80
C GLY A 172 -11.44 -15.43 8.39
N LEU A 173 -10.73 -14.64 9.21
CA LEU A 173 -11.23 -13.40 9.77
C LEU A 173 -11.48 -12.34 8.68
N TYR A 174 -10.59 -12.24 7.70
CA TYR A 174 -10.75 -11.39 6.52
C TYR A 174 -12.05 -11.76 5.80
N HIS A 175 -12.22 -13.02 5.42
CA HIS A 175 -13.44 -13.47 4.74
C HIS A 175 -14.69 -13.25 5.59
N LEU A 176 -14.64 -13.45 6.91
CA LEU A 176 -15.77 -13.21 7.79
C LEU A 176 -16.18 -11.73 7.82
N LEU A 177 -15.22 -10.84 8.05
CA LEU A 177 -15.46 -9.39 8.14
C LEU A 177 -15.77 -8.77 6.77
N TYR A 178 -15.28 -9.40 5.69
CA TYR A 178 -15.38 -8.92 4.31
C TYR A 178 -16.45 -9.66 3.49
N TRP A 179 -17.12 -10.69 4.02
CA TRP A 179 -18.02 -11.58 3.27
C TRP A 179 -19.11 -10.83 2.50
N ARG A 180 -19.79 -9.90 3.19
CA ARG A 180 -20.85 -9.08 2.58
C ARG A 180 -20.35 -8.20 1.43
N ARG A 181 -19.06 -7.86 1.45
CA ARG A 181 -18.41 -7.02 0.45
C ARG A 181 -17.99 -7.84 -0.77
N ILE A 182 -17.43 -9.03 -0.54
CA ILE A 182 -17.13 -10.02 -1.59
C ILE A 182 -18.39 -10.30 -2.42
N MET A 183 -19.53 -10.53 -1.75
CA MET A 183 -20.80 -10.79 -2.42
C MET A 183 -21.26 -9.62 -3.32
N LYS A 184 -21.14 -8.37 -2.84
CA LYS A 184 -21.53 -7.17 -3.60
C LYS A 184 -20.59 -6.93 -4.79
N ASP A 185 -19.29 -7.10 -4.61
CA ASP A 185 -18.31 -6.98 -5.69
C ASP A 185 -18.51 -8.08 -6.75
N ASP A 186 -18.87 -9.30 -6.32
CA ASP A 186 -19.22 -10.40 -7.22
C ASP A 186 -20.51 -10.11 -8.00
N GLU A 187 -21.53 -9.53 -7.37
CA GLU A 187 -22.75 -9.08 -8.06
C GLU A 187 -22.44 -8.02 -9.13
N ILE A 188 -21.64 -7.00 -8.81
CA ILE A 188 -21.23 -5.97 -9.77
C ILE A 188 -20.39 -6.57 -10.91
N ARG A 189 -19.45 -7.47 -10.61
CA ARG A 189 -18.63 -8.16 -11.62
C ARG A 189 -19.47 -9.05 -12.54
N ARG A 190 -20.47 -9.75 -11.99
CA ARG A 190 -21.42 -10.55 -12.79
C ARG A 190 -22.29 -9.66 -13.68
N ALA A 191 -22.78 -8.53 -13.15
CA ALA A 191 -23.57 -7.57 -13.92
C ALA A 191 -22.77 -6.96 -15.10
N LYS A 192 -21.48 -6.64 -14.89
CA LYS A 192 -20.60 -6.13 -15.96
C LYS A 192 -20.23 -7.18 -17.02
N LYS A 193 -20.18 -8.47 -16.66
CA LYS A 193 -19.91 -9.57 -17.60
C LYS A 193 -21.13 -10.01 -18.42
N ALA A 194 -22.33 -9.61 -18.00
CA ALA A 194 -23.58 -9.94 -18.66
C ALA A 194 -23.98 -8.92 -19.75
N VAL A 195 -23.16 -7.89 -19.97
CA VAL A 195 -23.25 -6.87 -21.02
C VAL A 195 -22.15 -7.13 -22.03
#